data_AF-A0A2E6VFU2-F1
#
_entry.id   AF-A0A2E6VFU2-F1
#
_cell.length_a   1.000
_cell.length_b   1.000
_cell.length_c   1.000
_cell.angle_alpha   90.00
_cell.angle_beta   90.00
_cell.angle_gamma   90.00
#
_symmetry.space_group_name_H-M   'P 1'
#
loop_
_entity.id
_entity.type
_entity.pdbx_description
1 polymer ?
#
loop_
_entity_poly.entity_id
_entity_poly.type
_entity_poly.pdbx_seq_one_letter_code
_entity_poly.pdbx_strand_id
1 'polypeptide(L)'
;MKSKLLILFLLIYNLCSSQTDIDFSELSITESRVNSINLYFNKLLKSEGEKKKELEKLFFELLPNSHSEMSDAMYIDSWKRNLEWKKNKHKKDFVSKLYVVNPWVKYLSSMDYYDKDAYYKKYFNICIGGEYGADYLRTGFEIYERFLSDTKIACEKLKKLSDKEIESIFYFIFDETHPEHNEENISLYNEMLLKIKEVNLKLSELLEKSYNRIILEQRNH
;
A
#
# COMPACT_ATOMS: atom_id res chain seq x y z
N MET A 1 17.95 -42.33 -33.04
CA MET A 1 16.57 -41.84 -32.75
C MET A 1 16.45 -40.88 -31.57
N LYS A 2 17.42 -40.78 -30.63
CA LYS A 2 17.31 -39.90 -29.45
C LYS A 2 17.54 -38.40 -29.71
N SER A 3 18.27 -37.98 -30.76
CA SER A 3 18.52 -36.54 -31.00
C SER A 3 17.36 -35.80 -31.67
N LYS A 4 16.48 -36.49 -32.41
CA LYS A 4 15.29 -35.87 -33.03
C LYS A 4 14.20 -35.51 -32.02
N LEU A 5 14.16 -36.18 -30.87
CA LEU A 5 13.21 -35.88 -29.79
C LEU A 5 13.61 -34.62 -28.98
N LEU A 6 14.91 -34.35 -28.86
CA LEU A 6 15.43 -33.19 -28.11
C LEU A 6 15.16 -31.86 -28.84
N ILE A 7 15.23 -31.88 -30.18
CA ILE A 7 14.95 -30.69 -31.01
C ILE A 7 13.45 -30.35 -30.98
N LEU A 8 12.57 -31.35 -30.90
CA LEU A 8 11.13 -31.13 -30.79
C LEU A 8 10.76 -30.50 -29.43
N PHE A 9 11.46 -30.86 -28.35
CA PHE A 9 11.22 -30.29 -27.02
C PHE A 9 11.67 -28.82 -26.91
N LEU A 10 12.77 -28.45 -27.57
CA LEU A 10 13.26 -27.06 -27.63
C LEU A 10 12.40 -26.14 -28.50
N LEU A 11 11.71 -26.68 -29.51
CA LEU A 11 10.75 -25.92 -30.33
C LEU A 11 9.44 -25.67 -29.58
N ILE A 12 8.96 -26.61 -28.77
CA ILE A 12 7.73 -26.43 -27.97
C ILE A 12 7.94 -25.45 -26.81
N TYR A 13 9.15 -25.40 -26.22
CA TYR A 13 9.45 -24.48 -25.13
C TYR A 13 9.48 -23.00 -25.57
N ASN A 14 9.82 -22.71 -26.82
CA ASN A 14 9.82 -21.35 -27.36
C ASN A 14 8.43 -20.86 -27.83
N LEU A 15 7.44 -21.74 -27.91
CA LEU A 15 6.07 -21.37 -28.34
C LEU A 15 5.15 -20.98 -27.19
N CYS A 16 5.58 -21.12 -25.92
CA CYS A 16 4.75 -20.82 -24.75
C CYS A 16 5.23 -19.61 -23.94
N SER A 17 5.88 -18.65 -24.60
CA SER A 17 6.07 -17.30 -24.08
C SER A 17 5.42 -16.29 -25.02
N SER A 18 4.15 -16.50 -25.38
CA SER A 18 3.36 -15.36 -25.85
C SER A 18 3.17 -14.46 -24.63
N GLN A 19 4.02 -13.44 -24.51
CA GLN A 19 3.62 -12.22 -23.82
C GLN A 19 2.32 -11.80 -24.50
N THR A 20 1.20 -12.00 -23.81
CA THR A 20 -0.05 -11.39 -24.21
C THR A 20 0.22 -9.89 -24.23
N ASP A 21 0.27 -9.30 -25.41
CA ASP A 21 0.17 -7.85 -25.56
C ASP A 21 -1.21 -7.49 -25.05
N ILE A 22 -1.26 -7.07 -23.78
CA ILE A 22 -2.48 -6.62 -23.15
C ILE A 22 -2.78 -5.27 -23.79
N ASP A 23 -3.84 -5.22 -24.60
CA ASP A 23 -4.35 -3.98 -25.15
C ASP A 23 -5.02 -3.17 -24.02
N PHE A 24 -4.40 -2.03 -23.68
CA PHE A 24 -4.88 -1.12 -22.64
C PHE A 24 -5.75 0.02 -23.19
N SER A 25 -6.06 0.03 -24.49
CA SER A 25 -6.72 1.15 -25.15
C SER A 25 -8.13 1.46 -24.64
N GLU A 26 -8.85 0.45 -24.15
CA GLU A 26 -10.22 0.61 -23.61
C GLU A 26 -10.26 0.89 -22.09
N LEU A 27 -9.12 0.90 -21.40
CA LEU A 27 -9.08 1.02 -19.95
C LEU A 27 -9.02 2.48 -19.51
N SER A 28 -9.72 2.79 -18.42
CA SER A 28 -9.50 4.07 -17.74
C SER A 28 -8.02 4.18 -17.34
N ILE A 29 -7.46 5.40 -17.34
CA ILE A 29 -6.05 5.67 -16.97
C ILE A 29 -5.69 4.98 -15.64
N THR A 30 -6.63 4.97 -14.71
CA THR A 30 -6.52 4.36 -13.39
C THR A 30 -6.50 2.83 -13.44
N GLU A 31 -7.29 2.22 -14.33
CA GLU A 31 -7.32 0.76 -14.49
C GLU A 31 -6.08 0.27 -15.23
N SER A 32 -5.59 1.03 -16.21
CA SER A 32 -4.28 0.81 -16.84
C SER A 32 -3.12 0.89 -15.83
N ARG A 33 -3.16 1.85 -14.90
CA ARG A 33 -2.17 1.96 -13.82
C ARG A 33 -2.20 0.75 -12.89
N VAL A 34 -3.35 0.33 -12.39
CA VAL A 34 -3.46 -0.86 -11.50
C VAL A 34 -2.96 -2.13 -12.21
N ASN A 35 -3.28 -2.29 -13.49
CA ASN A 35 -2.77 -3.41 -14.27
C ASN A 35 -1.24 -3.36 -14.44
N SER A 36 -0.67 -2.17 -14.62
CA SER A 36 0.78 -1.97 -14.66
C SER A 36 1.42 -2.32 -13.32
N ILE A 37 0.86 -1.87 -12.19
CA ILE A 37 1.32 -2.24 -10.85
C ILE A 37 1.33 -3.76 -10.69
N ASN A 38 0.22 -4.43 -11.03
CA ASN A 38 0.12 -5.89 -10.96
C ASN A 38 1.13 -6.60 -11.89
N LEU A 39 1.34 -6.09 -13.10
CA LEU A 39 2.31 -6.63 -14.04
C LEU A 39 3.74 -6.57 -13.48
N TYR A 40 4.16 -5.40 -12.99
CA TYR A 40 5.51 -5.21 -12.46
C TYR A 40 5.70 -5.93 -11.13
N PHE A 41 4.69 -5.95 -10.27
CA PHE A 41 4.70 -6.76 -9.04
C PHE A 41 4.90 -8.25 -9.34
N ASN A 42 4.15 -8.80 -10.30
CA ASN A 42 4.31 -10.22 -10.68
C ASN A 42 5.67 -10.52 -11.31
N LYS A 43 6.26 -9.58 -12.07
CA LYS A 43 7.63 -9.71 -12.59
C LYS A 43 8.65 -9.66 -11.45
N LEU A 44 8.45 -8.75 -10.50
CA LEU A 44 9.31 -8.55 -9.34
C LEU A 44 9.42 -9.83 -8.49
N LEU A 45 8.29 -10.46 -8.17
CA LEU A 45 8.25 -11.72 -7.40
C LEU A 45 9.02 -12.88 -8.03
N LYS A 46 9.21 -12.84 -9.35
CA LYS A 46 9.91 -13.89 -10.13
C LYS A 46 11.34 -13.52 -10.50
N SER A 47 11.85 -12.41 -9.97
CA SER A 47 13.15 -11.86 -10.31
C SER A 47 14.11 -11.86 -9.12
N GLU A 48 15.40 -11.91 -9.42
CA GLU A 48 16.48 -11.92 -8.43
C GLU A 48 17.59 -10.95 -8.86
N GLY A 49 18.51 -10.65 -7.93
CA GLY A 49 19.69 -9.82 -8.20
C GLY A 49 19.36 -8.41 -8.71
N GLU A 50 20.14 -7.92 -9.68
CA GLU A 50 19.98 -6.56 -10.24
C GLU A 50 18.64 -6.36 -10.94
N LYS A 51 18.14 -7.38 -11.64
CA LYS A 51 16.82 -7.32 -12.29
C LYS A 51 15.70 -7.11 -11.27
N LYS A 52 15.81 -7.70 -10.08
CA LYS A 52 14.86 -7.47 -8.98
C LYS A 52 14.87 -6.02 -8.54
N LYS A 53 16.05 -5.42 -8.37
CA LYS A 53 16.19 -3.99 -8.00
C LYS A 53 15.59 -3.06 -9.05
N GLU A 54 15.84 -3.33 -10.33
CA GLU A 54 15.25 -2.56 -11.44
C GLU A 54 13.72 -2.65 -11.44
N LEU A 55 13.18 -3.86 -11.31
CA LEU A 55 11.74 -4.09 -11.26
C LEU A 55 11.11 -3.49 -10.00
N GLU A 56 11.80 -3.51 -8.87
CA GLU A 56 11.34 -2.91 -7.62
C GLU A 56 11.23 -1.39 -7.75
N LYS A 57 12.22 -0.75 -8.39
CA LYS A 57 12.17 0.67 -8.74
C LYS A 57 10.97 0.99 -9.63
N LEU A 58 10.79 0.26 -10.73
CA LEU A 58 9.66 0.48 -11.64
C LEU A 58 8.31 0.27 -10.94
N PHE A 59 8.21 -0.80 -10.14
CA PHE A 59 7.05 -1.07 -9.31
C PHE A 59 6.76 0.10 -8.36
N PHE A 60 7.77 0.55 -7.61
CA PHE A 60 7.65 1.64 -6.65
C PHE A 60 7.25 2.96 -7.32
N GLU A 61 7.82 3.28 -8.48
CA GLU A 61 7.49 4.48 -9.26
C GLU A 61 6.03 4.48 -9.71
N LEU A 62 5.49 3.32 -10.10
CA LEU A 62 4.10 3.16 -10.52
C LEU A 62 3.09 3.28 -9.37
N LEU A 63 3.48 3.01 -8.14
CA LEU A 63 2.57 3.08 -6.99
C LEU A 63 1.98 4.49 -6.81
N PRO A 64 0.72 4.59 -6.34
CA PRO A 64 0.09 5.86 -5.96
C PRO A 64 0.96 6.71 -5.03
N ASN A 65 0.85 8.04 -5.15
CA ASN A 65 1.64 8.98 -4.35
C ASN A 65 0.75 9.93 -3.52
N SER A 66 -0.53 9.62 -3.36
CA SER A 66 -1.45 10.35 -2.49
C SER A 66 -2.54 9.40 -1.98
N HIS A 67 -3.21 9.78 -0.90
CA HIS A 67 -4.36 9.03 -0.39
C HIS A 67 -5.43 8.80 -1.47
N SER A 68 -5.78 9.86 -2.21
CA SER A 68 -6.81 9.79 -3.26
C SER A 68 -6.42 8.84 -4.39
N GLU A 69 -5.19 8.93 -4.91
CA GLU A 69 -4.72 7.99 -5.93
C GLU A 69 -4.71 6.54 -5.42
N MET A 70 -4.42 6.34 -4.13
CA MET A 70 -4.37 5.02 -3.54
C MET A 70 -5.77 4.43 -3.35
N SER A 71 -6.68 5.22 -2.78
CA SER A 71 -8.10 4.87 -2.63
C SER A 71 -8.73 4.53 -3.99
N ASP A 72 -8.38 5.31 -5.01
CA ASP A 72 -8.80 5.08 -6.38
C ASP A 72 -8.26 3.78 -6.98
N ALA A 73 -6.97 3.49 -6.78
CA ALA A 73 -6.32 2.25 -7.23
C ALA A 73 -6.88 1.00 -6.53
N MET A 74 -7.27 1.13 -5.27
CA MET A 74 -7.83 0.04 -4.44
C MET A 74 -9.35 -0.10 -4.55
N TYR A 75 -10.03 0.72 -5.39
CA TYR A 75 -11.49 0.72 -5.52
C TYR A 75 -12.23 0.99 -4.19
N ILE A 76 -11.59 1.74 -3.29
CA ILE A 76 -12.18 2.18 -2.03
C ILE A 76 -13.12 3.36 -2.29
N ASP A 77 -12.79 4.19 -3.30
CA ASP A 77 -13.65 5.30 -3.72
C ASP A 77 -15.08 4.81 -4.04
N SER A 78 -16.04 5.46 -3.38
CA SER A 78 -17.45 5.10 -3.41
C SER A 78 -18.06 5.14 -4.82
N TRP A 79 -17.59 6.03 -5.72
CA TRP A 79 -18.14 6.16 -7.06
C TRP A 79 -17.81 4.94 -7.93
N LYS A 80 -16.53 4.54 -7.95
CA LYS A 80 -16.07 3.38 -8.72
C LYS A 80 -16.70 2.09 -8.19
N ARG A 81 -16.75 1.94 -6.87
CA ARG A 81 -17.44 0.83 -6.21
C ARG A 81 -18.91 0.74 -6.63
N ASN A 82 -19.62 1.87 -6.63
CA ASN A 82 -21.02 1.92 -7.04
C ASN A 82 -21.21 1.58 -8.52
N LEU A 83 -20.34 2.07 -9.40
CA LEU A 83 -20.38 1.78 -10.83
C LEU A 83 -20.14 0.30 -11.10
N GLU A 84 -19.12 -0.29 -10.46
CA GLU A 84 -18.79 -1.70 -10.56
C GLU A 84 -19.93 -2.59 -10.06
N TRP A 85 -20.47 -2.28 -8.87
CA TRP A 85 -21.62 -2.99 -8.32
C TRP A 85 -22.83 -2.91 -9.24
N LYS A 86 -23.19 -1.72 -9.75
CA LYS A 86 -24.31 -1.55 -10.69
C LYS A 86 -24.15 -2.41 -11.94
N LYS A 87 -22.94 -2.48 -12.49
CA LYS A 87 -22.62 -3.27 -13.70
C LYS A 87 -22.71 -4.78 -13.46
N ASN A 88 -22.44 -5.24 -12.24
CA ASN A 88 -22.27 -6.66 -11.94
C ASN A 88 -23.30 -7.25 -10.95
N LYS A 89 -24.23 -6.46 -10.40
CA LYS A 89 -25.22 -6.91 -9.38
C LYS A 89 -26.10 -8.10 -9.77
N HIS A 90 -26.16 -8.46 -11.06
CA HIS A 90 -26.92 -9.61 -11.57
C HIS A 90 -26.05 -10.85 -11.87
N LYS A 91 -24.73 -10.74 -11.72
CA LYS A 91 -23.81 -11.86 -11.94
C LYS A 91 -23.69 -12.68 -10.65
N LYS A 92 -24.08 -13.94 -10.72
CA LYS A 92 -24.14 -14.85 -9.56
C LYS A 92 -22.79 -15.04 -8.84
N ASP A 93 -21.69 -15.00 -9.59
CA ASP A 93 -20.33 -15.25 -9.08
C ASP A 93 -19.45 -13.99 -9.07
N PHE A 94 -20.07 -12.80 -9.03
CA PHE A 94 -19.31 -11.56 -8.99
C PHE A 94 -18.73 -11.29 -7.60
N VAL A 95 -17.40 -11.21 -7.53
CA VAL A 95 -16.67 -10.70 -6.37
C VAL A 95 -16.28 -9.25 -6.67
N SER A 96 -16.70 -8.32 -5.81
CA SER A 96 -16.32 -6.91 -5.92
C SER A 96 -14.80 -6.75 -5.83
N LYS A 97 -14.21 -5.91 -6.68
CA LYS A 97 -12.78 -5.57 -6.60
C LYS A 97 -12.38 -5.03 -5.24
N LEU A 98 -13.30 -4.43 -4.47
CA LEU A 98 -13.08 -4.02 -3.09
C LEU A 98 -12.65 -5.18 -2.16
N TYR A 99 -13.17 -6.39 -2.41
CA TYR A 99 -12.84 -7.58 -1.61
C TYR A 99 -11.59 -8.31 -2.12
N VAL A 100 -11.01 -7.86 -3.24
CA VAL A 100 -9.77 -8.43 -3.77
C VAL A 100 -8.61 -7.78 -3.05
N VAL A 101 -8.02 -8.51 -2.10
CA VAL A 101 -6.80 -8.09 -1.42
C VAL A 101 -5.71 -7.85 -2.45
N ASN A 102 -5.15 -6.64 -2.48
CA ASN A 102 -4.07 -6.27 -3.37
C ASN A 102 -2.73 -6.59 -2.69
N PRO A 103 -2.04 -7.71 -3.05
CA PRO A 103 -0.84 -8.15 -2.34
C PRO A 103 0.32 -7.16 -2.43
N TRP A 104 0.33 -6.31 -3.46
CA TRP A 104 1.33 -5.27 -3.63
C TRP A 104 1.24 -4.17 -2.56
N VAL A 105 0.09 -4.00 -1.89
CA VAL A 105 -0.06 -3.04 -0.79
C VAL A 105 0.77 -3.48 0.41
N LYS A 106 0.63 -4.75 0.81
CA LYS A 106 1.48 -5.38 1.85
C LYS A 106 2.94 -5.46 1.43
N TYR A 107 3.22 -5.60 0.13
CA TYR A 107 4.61 -5.54 -0.33
C TYR A 107 5.23 -4.17 -0.09
N LEU A 108 4.47 -3.07 -0.27
CA LEU A 108 4.98 -1.72 -0.02
C LEU A 108 5.48 -1.57 1.43
N SER A 109 4.75 -2.08 2.42
CA SER A 109 5.15 -2.01 3.85
C SER A 109 6.44 -2.75 4.15
N SER A 110 6.76 -3.79 3.38
CA SER A 110 7.91 -4.69 3.59
C SER A 110 9.06 -4.45 2.61
N MET A 111 8.89 -3.62 1.59
CA MET A 111 9.90 -3.29 0.58
C MET A 111 11.13 -2.57 1.14
N ASP A 112 12.31 -3.18 1.06
CA ASP A 112 13.59 -2.58 1.45
C ASP A 112 14.16 -1.68 0.34
N TYR A 113 13.41 -0.63 -0.01
CA TYR A 113 13.79 0.26 -1.10
C TYR A 113 15.07 1.03 -0.78
N TYR A 114 15.99 1.09 -1.75
CA TYR A 114 17.31 1.68 -1.55
C TYR A 114 17.27 3.20 -1.33
N ASP A 115 16.32 3.90 -1.97
CA ASP A 115 16.12 5.34 -1.79
C ASP A 115 15.09 5.60 -0.68
N LYS A 116 15.56 5.63 0.56
CA LYS A 116 14.71 5.84 1.74
C LYS A 116 14.00 7.19 1.73
N ASP A 117 14.58 8.23 1.11
CA ASP A 117 13.94 9.54 1.02
C ASP A 117 12.73 9.48 0.09
N ALA A 118 12.87 8.87 -1.09
CA ALA A 118 11.75 8.65 -1.99
C ALA A 118 10.69 7.74 -1.36
N TYR A 119 11.11 6.66 -0.69
CA TYR A 119 10.22 5.73 0.02
C TYR A 119 9.32 6.46 1.01
N TYR A 120 9.90 7.09 2.04
CA TYR A 120 9.13 7.75 3.09
C TYR A 120 8.34 8.94 2.57
N LYS A 121 8.85 9.68 1.58
CA LYS A 121 8.08 10.75 0.96
C LYS A 121 6.79 10.20 0.35
N LYS A 122 6.86 9.14 -0.46
CA LYS A 122 5.67 8.52 -1.05
C LYS A 122 4.73 7.99 0.02
N TYR A 123 5.30 7.30 1.00
CA TYR A 123 4.55 6.68 2.08
C TYR A 123 3.78 7.71 2.93
N PHE A 124 4.43 8.81 3.31
CA PHE A 124 3.78 9.89 4.05
C PHE A 124 2.74 10.61 3.21
N ASN A 125 2.99 10.85 1.92
CA ASN A 125 1.98 11.47 1.05
C ASN A 125 0.70 10.63 0.92
N ILE A 126 0.80 9.30 0.99
CA ILE A 126 -0.37 8.41 0.99
C ILE A 126 -1.21 8.58 2.26
N CYS A 127 -0.60 8.93 3.39
CA CYS A 127 -1.29 9.08 4.67
C CYS A 127 -1.80 10.50 4.93
N ILE A 128 -1.12 11.52 4.41
CA ILE A 128 -1.52 12.92 4.59
C ILE A 128 -2.89 13.16 3.95
N GLY A 129 -3.82 13.71 4.74
CA GLY A 129 -5.20 13.97 4.35
C GLY A 129 -6.04 12.72 4.12
N GLY A 130 -5.52 11.54 4.49
CA GLY A 130 -6.28 10.30 4.45
C GLY A 130 -7.16 10.16 5.67
N GLU A 131 -8.40 9.75 5.43
CA GLU A 131 -9.34 9.31 6.47
C GLU A 131 -9.52 7.80 6.35
N TYR A 132 -9.93 7.14 7.42
CA TYR A 132 -10.22 5.71 7.41
C TYR A 132 -11.32 5.36 6.41
N GLY A 133 -10.91 4.62 5.37
CA GLY A 133 -11.77 4.13 4.29
C GLY A 133 -12.16 2.66 4.47
N ALA A 134 -12.55 2.25 5.68
CA ALA A 134 -12.75 0.86 6.12
C ALA A 134 -11.44 0.05 6.27
N ASP A 135 -11.57 -1.18 6.79
CA ASP A 135 -10.50 -2.10 7.25
C ASP A 135 -9.30 -2.32 6.30
N TYR A 136 -9.44 -1.97 5.02
CA TYR A 136 -8.50 -2.29 3.96
C TYR A 136 -7.26 -1.41 3.90
N LEU A 137 -7.35 -0.13 4.29
CA LEU A 137 -6.19 0.76 4.22
C LEU A 137 -5.21 0.47 5.35
N ARG A 138 -5.67 0.48 6.60
CA ARG A 138 -4.77 0.24 7.74
C ARG A 138 -4.11 -1.14 7.68
N THR A 139 -4.91 -2.19 7.53
CA THR A 139 -4.43 -3.59 7.45
C THR A 139 -3.65 -3.86 6.16
N GLY A 140 -3.95 -3.15 5.08
CA GLY A 140 -3.24 -3.30 3.82
C GLY A 140 -1.87 -2.60 3.82
N PHE A 141 -1.79 -1.41 4.42
CA PHE A 141 -0.57 -0.59 4.40
C PHE A 141 0.44 -0.94 5.46
N GLU A 142 0.04 -1.49 6.62
CA GLU A 142 0.93 -1.89 7.72
C GLU A 142 2.02 -0.82 8.02
N ILE A 143 1.66 0.46 7.86
CA ILE A 143 2.62 1.58 7.89
C ILE A 143 3.33 1.71 9.22
N TYR A 144 2.64 1.34 10.29
CA TYR A 144 3.23 1.26 11.61
C TYR A 144 4.44 0.33 11.67
N GLU A 145 4.51 -0.74 10.86
CA GLU A 145 5.65 -1.67 10.84
C GLU A 145 6.96 -0.95 10.50
N ARG A 146 6.91 0.09 9.64
CA ARG A 146 8.08 0.91 9.32
C ARG A 146 8.47 1.85 10.44
N PHE A 147 7.50 2.36 11.19
CA PHE A 147 7.80 3.12 12.40
C PHE A 147 8.41 2.26 13.50
N LEU A 148 8.06 0.97 13.57
CA LEU A 148 8.61 0.04 14.55
C LEU A 148 9.98 -0.52 14.16
N SER A 149 10.19 -0.82 12.88
CA SER A 149 11.41 -1.46 12.35
C SER A 149 12.52 -0.45 12.00
N ASP A 150 12.16 0.75 11.56
CA ASP A 150 13.11 1.79 11.14
C ASP A 150 12.75 3.16 11.76
N THR A 151 12.53 3.15 13.07
CA THR A 151 12.05 4.31 13.84
C THR A 151 12.92 5.55 13.62
N LYS A 152 14.25 5.40 13.66
CA LYS A 152 15.17 6.53 13.55
C LYS A 152 15.04 7.24 12.21
N ILE A 153 15.08 6.51 11.10
CA ILE A 153 14.97 7.10 9.76
C ILE A 153 13.57 7.66 9.57
N ALA A 154 12.52 6.95 9.97
CA ALA A 154 11.14 7.44 9.89
C ALA A 154 10.97 8.79 10.63
N CYS A 155 11.49 8.89 11.87
CA CYS A 155 11.48 10.13 12.64
C CYS A 155 12.29 11.25 11.97
N GLU A 156 13.46 10.95 11.39
CA GLU A 156 14.23 11.94 10.63
C GLU A 156 13.49 12.48 9.42
N LYS A 157 12.74 11.62 8.72
CA LYS A 157 11.92 12.04 7.58
C LYS A 157 10.70 12.85 8.03
N LEU A 158 10.02 12.45 9.12
CA LEU A 158 8.90 13.21 9.68
C LEU A 158 9.28 14.64 10.08
N LYS A 159 10.49 14.86 10.62
CA LYS A 159 10.97 16.21 11.00
C LYS A 159 10.98 17.22 9.85
N LYS A 160 10.95 16.75 8.59
CA LYS A 160 10.92 17.60 7.40
C LYS A 160 9.50 18.08 7.04
N LEU A 161 8.47 17.54 7.69
CA LEU A 161 7.07 17.87 7.48
C LEU A 161 6.58 18.89 8.51
N SER A 162 5.45 19.53 8.21
CA SER A 162 4.74 20.36 9.18
C SER A 162 4.06 19.52 10.26
N ASP A 163 3.84 20.12 11.43
CA ASP A 163 3.15 19.45 12.54
C ASP A 163 1.76 18.94 12.12
N LYS A 164 1.04 19.67 11.26
CA LYS A 164 -0.26 19.26 10.71
C LYS A 164 -0.16 18.00 9.84
N GLU A 165 0.86 17.90 9.00
CA GLU A 165 1.08 16.71 8.16
C GLU A 165 1.46 15.51 9.02
N ILE A 166 2.31 15.70 10.03
CA ILE A 166 2.70 14.65 10.99
C ILE A 166 1.48 14.14 11.75
N GLU A 167 0.64 15.05 12.28
CA GLU A 167 -0.60 14.69 12.96
C GLU A 167 -1.54 13.92 12.02
N SER A 168 -1.64 14.33 10.75
CA SER A 168 -2.45 13.59 9.76
C SER A 168 -1.94 12.18 9.51
N ILE A 169 -0.62 11.96 9.48
CA ILE A 169 -0.03 10.64 9.30
C ILE A 169 -0.34 9.76 10.50
N PHE A 170 -0.13 10.27 11.73
CA PHE A 170 -0.44 9.50 12.93
C PHE A 170 -1.92 9.22 13.05
N TYR A 171 -2.78 10.21 12.75
CA TYR A 171 -4.21 10.01 12.69
C TYR A 171 -4.56 8.83 11.78
N PHE A 172 -4.05 8.83 10.54
CA PHE A 172 -4.29 7.76 9.56
C PHE A 172 -3.86 6.35 10.05
N ILE A 173 -2.83 6.24 10.89
CA ILE A 173 -2.35 4.94 11.41
C ILE A 173 -3.34 4.34 12.41
N PHE A 174 -3.93 5.18 13.25
CA PHE A 174 -4.75 4.75 14.39
C PHE A 174 -6.26 4.90 14.16
N ASP A 175 -6.67 5.60 13.10
CA ASP A 175 -8.06 5.76 12.69
C ASP A 175 -8.64 4.41 12.24
N GLU A 176 -9.45 3.79 13.09
CA GLU A 176 -10.15 2.53 12.86
C GLU A 176 -11.51 2.54 13.56
N THR A 177 -12.35 1.53 13.36
CA THR A 177 -13.61 1.40 14.10
C THR A 177 -13.37 1.03 15.57
N HIS A 178 -13.80 1.85 16.54
CA HIS A 178 -13.69 1.64 18.00
C HIS A 178 -12.25 1.45 18.56
N PRO A 179 -11.32 2.40 18.35
CA PRO A 179 -9.92 2.29 18.73
C PRO A 179 -9.72 2.18 20.25
N GLU A 180 -10.63 2.70 21.07
CA GLU A 180 -10.57 2.62 22.53
C GLU A 180 -10.86 1.21 23.09
N HIS A 181 -11.44 0.33 22.27
CA HIS A 181 -11.76 -1.05 22.64
C HIS A 181 -10.87 -2.07 21.92
N ASN A 182 -9.97 -1.61 21.03
CA ASN A 182 -9.04 -2.47 20.33
C ASN A 182 -7.72 -2.59 21.12
N GLU A 183 -7.56 -3.69 21.86
CA GLU A 183 -6.34 -4.00 22.62
C GLU A 183 -5.08 -4.04 21.72
N GLU A 184 -5.20 -4.51 20.47
CA GLU A 184 -4.08 -4.53 19.53
C GLU A 184 -3.64 -3.12 19.17
N ASN A 185 -4.58 -2.20 18.97
CA ASN A 185 -4.29 -0.82 18.63
C ASN A 185 -3.71 -0.04 19.79
N ILE A 186 -4.22 -0.27 21.01
CA ILE A 186 -3.65 0.30 22.24
C ILE A 186 -2.21 -0.20 22.43
N SER A 187 -1.97 -1.50 22.21
CA SER A 187 -0.63 -2.09 22.28
C SER A 187 0.31 -1.45 21.25
N LEU A 188 -0.16 -1.34 20.00
CA LEU A 188 0.58 -0.70 18.91
C LEU A 188 0.92 0.76 19.22
N TYR A 189 -0.05 1.53 19.72
CA TYR A 189 0.14 2.92 20.13
C TYR A 189 1.24 3.04 21.18
N ASN A 190 1.17 2.22 22.23
CA ASN A 190 2.14 2.24 23.31
C ASN A 190 3.55 1.87 22.82
N GLU A 191 3.67 0.86 21.96
CA GLU A 191 4.96 0.47 21.39
C GLU A 191 5.56 1.58 20.51
N MET A 192 4.76 2.17 19.61
CA MET A 192 5.19 3.28 18.77
C MET A 192 5.58 4.50 19.60
N LEU A 193 4.79 4.84 20.63
CA LEU A 193 5.05 5.98 21.51
C LEU A 193 6.40 5.82 22.21
N LEU A 194 6.68 4.65 22.78
CA LEU A 194 7.96 4.38 23.44
C LEU A 194 9.14 4.56 22.48
N LYS A 195 9.11 3.90 21.32
CA LYS A 195 10.18 3.98 20.31
C LYS A 195 10.40 5.39 19.78
N ILE A 196 9.32 6.10 19.45
CA ILE A 196 9.41 7.46 18.93
C ILE A 196 9.91 8.43 20.00
N LYS A 197 9.47 8.28 21.26
CA LYS A 197 9.90 9.13 22.38
C LYS A 197 11.40 9.02 22.66
N GLU A 198 12.00 7.84 22.50
CA GLU A 198 13.45 7.65 22.60
C GLU A 198 14.24 8.43 21.55
N VAL A 199 13.66 8.67 20.37
CA VAL A 199 14.32 9.33 19.23
C VAL A 199 14.00 10.83 19.17
N ASN A 200 12.75 11.20 19.44
CA ASN A 200 12.29 12.58 19.34
C ASN A 200 11.02 12.84 20.18
N LEU A 201 11.19 13.63 21.25
CA LEU A 201 10.11 14.00 22.16
C LEU A 201 8.95 14.73 21.45
N LYS A 202 9.25 15.72 20.60
CA LYS A 202 8.22 16.47 19.86
C LYS A 202 7.34 15.57 19.00
N LEU A 203 7.93 14.61 18.27
CA LEU A 203 7.16 13.65 17.47
C LEU A 203 6.28 12.75 18.35
N SER A 204 6.74 12.36 19.55
CA SER A 204 5.93 11.57 20.47
C SER A 204 4.72 12.36 21.01
N GLU A 205 4.88 13.67 21.25
CA GLU A 205 3.77 14.54 21.65
C GLU A 205 2.74 14.69 20.52
N LEU A 206 3.18 14.80 19.27
CA LEU A 206 2.28 14.84 18.10
C LEU A 206 1.53 13.51 17.90
N LEU A 207 2.20 12.37 18.13
CA LEU A 207 1.57 11.06 18.12
C LEU A 207 0.47 10.95 19.19
N GLU A 208 0.80 11.27 20.44
CA GLU A 208 -0.15 11.25 21.56
C GLU A 208 -1.35 12.18 21.31
N LYS A 209 -1.09 13.40 20.82
CA LYS A 209 -2.14 14.35 20.44
C LYS A 209 -3.07 13.78 19.36
N SER A 210 -2.52 13.14 18.33
CA SER A 210 -3.29 12.57 17.23
C SER A 210 -4.13 11.38 17.68
N TYR A 211 -3.56 10.50 18.51
CA TYR A 211 -4.26 9.35 19.09
C TYR A 211 -5.41 9.80 20.00
N ASN A 212 -5.16 10.74 20.91
CA ASN A 212 -6.19 11.29 21.80
C ASN A 212 -7.33 11.96 21.03
N ARG A 213 -7.02 12.62 19.91
CA ARG A 213 -8.03 13.20 19.01
C ARG A 213 -8.98 12.11 18.47
N ILE A 214 -8.45 11.00 17.98
CA ILE A 214 -9.27 9.89 17.46
C ILE A 214 -10.22 9.36 18.55
N ILE A 215 -9.70 9.09 19.75
CA ILE A 215 -10.48 8.58 20.88
C ILE A 215 -11.61 9.55 21.26
N LEU A 216 -11.38 10.86 21.16
CA LEU A 216 -12.40 11.88 21.43
C LEU A 216 -13.45 11.99 20.33
N GLU A 217 -13.05 11.93 19.06
CA GLU A 217 -13.98 12.03 17.93
C GLU A 217 -14.96 10.86 17.93
N GLN A 218 -14.52 9.64 18.23
CA GLN A 218 -15.40 8.46 18.23
C GLN A 218 -16.39 8.39 19.39
N ARG A 219 -16.08 8.99 20.53
CA ARG A 219 -17.05 9.10 21.63
C ARG A 219 -18.25 10.00 21.31
N ASN A 220 -18.11 10.87 20.30
CA ASN A 220 -19.12 11.85 19.91
C ASN A 220 -19.96 11.41 18.69
N HIS A 221 -19.67 10.24 18.13
CA HIS A 221 -20.39 9.63 16.99
C HIS A 221 -21.24 8.44 17.44
#